data_AF-A0A1L5KNB1-F1
#
_entry.id   AF-A0A1L5KNB1-F1
#
_cell.length_a   1.000
_cell.length_b   1.000
_cell.length_c   1.000
_cell.angle_alpha   90.00
_cell.angle_beta   90.00
_cell.angle_gamma   90.00
#
_symmetry.space_group_name_H-M   'P 1'
#
loop_
_entity.id
_entity.type
_entity.pdbx_description
1 polymer ?
#
loop_
_entity_poly.entity_id
_entity_poly.type
_entity_poly.pdbx_seq_one_letter_code
_entity_poly.pdbx_strand_id
1 'polypeptide(L)'
;AGRFAKEFGDEGHREGWCLYHLGCKGPETYGNCSTLQFCDVGGVWPVAIGHPCYGCNEEGIGFHKGIHQLANVENPAFTETGC
;
A
#
# COMPACT_ATOMS: atom_id res chain seq x y z
N ALA A 1 -10.21 -12.16 3.35
CA ALA A 1 -11.03 -11.80 2.17
C ALA A 1 -10.13 -11.10 1.15
N GLY A 2 -9.82 -11.75 0.02
CA GLY A 2 -8.99 -11.22 -1.07
C GLY A 2 -9.66 -10.08 -1.85
N ARG A 3 -10.01 -9.01 -1.16
CA ARG A 3 -10.61 -7.78 -1.69
C ARG A 3 -9.50 -6.80 -2.06
N PHE A 4 -9.39 -6.50 -3.34
CA PHE A 4 -8.33 -5.64 -3.86
C PHE A 4 -8.86 -4.68 -4.90
N ALA A 5 -8.38 -3.44 -4.84
CA ALA A 5 -8.51 -2.50 -5.94
C ALA A 5 -7.67 -2.99 -7.15
N LYS A 6 -8.23 -2.85 -8.35
CA LYS A 6 -7.59 -3.23 -9.62
C LYS A 6 -7.22 -2.01 -10.45
N GLU A 7 -7.96 -0.92 -10.30
CA GLU A 7 -7.66 0.38 -10.90
C GLU A 7 -8.13 1.52 -9.99
N PHE A 8 -7.53 2.71 -10.16
CA PHE A 8 -7.98 3.88 -9.42
C PHE A 8 -9.38 4.29 -9.86
N GLY A 9 -10.32 4.26 -8.92
CA GLY A 9 -11.71 4.66 -9.13
C GLY A 9 -12.69 3.50 -9.32
N ASP A 10 -12.21 2.26 -9.35
CA ASP A 10 -13.10 1.09 -9.31
C ASP A 10 -13.86 0.98 -7.97
N GLU A 11 -14.81 0.06 -7.91
CA GLU A 11 -15.61 -0.18 -6.70
C GLU A 11 -14.72 -0.51 -5.50
N GLY A 12 -13.70 -1.37 -5.68
CA GLY A 12 -12.82 -1.76 -4.59
C GLY A 12 -11.99 -0.60 -4.04
N HIS A 13 -11.47 0.25 -4.91
CA HIS A 13 -10.72 1.45 -4.57
C HIS A 13 -11.61 2.44 -3.81
N ARG A 14 -12.84 2.65 -4.28
CA ARG A 14 -13.81 3.55 -3.64
C ARG A 14 -14.27 3.06 -2.26
N GLU A 15 -14.29 1.75 -2.05
CA GLU A 15 -14.63 1.11 -0.78
C GLU A 15 -13.41 0.87 0.14
N GLY A 16 -12.23 1.39 -0.22
CA GLY A 16 -11.02 1.30 0.61
C GLY A 16 -10.40 -0.10 0.70
N TRP A 17 -10.49 -0.89 -0.37
CA TRP A 17 -9.87 -2.23 -0.42
C TRP A 17 -8.35 -2.16 -0.54
N CYS A 18 -7.69 -3.30 -0.31
CA CYS A 18 -6.23 -3.40 -0.35
C CYS A 18 -5.67 -2.99 -1.73
N LEU A 19 -4.62 -2.15 -1.71
CA LEU A 19 -3.97 -1.59 -2.91
C LEU A 19 -2.79 -2.45 -3.41
N TYR A 20 -2.66 -3.70 -2.95
CA TYR A 20 -1.54 -4.58 -3.34
C TYR A 20 -1.39 -4.71 -4.87
N HIS A 21 -2.51 -4.97 -5.57
CA HIS A 21 -2.51 -5.09 -7.03
C HIS A 21 -2.28 -3.77 -7.78
N LEU A 22 -2.34 -2.63 -7.10
CA LEU A 22 -1.94 -1.33 -7.66
C LEU A 22 -0.43 -1.05 -7.49
N GLY A 23 0.30 -1.95 -6.80
CA GLY A 23 1.75 -1.87 -6.62
C GLY A 23 2.22 -1.42 -5.24
N CYS A 24 1.40 -1.59 -4.19
CA CYS A 24 1.78 -1.22 -2.83
C CYS A 24 3.04 -1.96 -2.37
N LYS A 25 4.05 -1.19 -1.94
CA LYS A 25 5.33 -1.69 -1.43
C LYS A 25 5.37 -1.92 0.08
N GLY A 26 4.24 -1.71 0.77
CA GLY A 26 4.11 -1.96 2.21
C GLY A 26 4.67 -3.33 2.69
N PRO A 27 4.50 -4.44 1.96
CA PRO A 27 5.05 -5.74 2.36
C PRO A 27 6.58 -5.82 2.46
N GLU A 28 7.31 -4.89 1.83
CA GLU A 28 8.77 -4.87 1.74
C GLU A 28 9.33 -3.48 2.09
N THR A 29 8.67 -2.73 2.98
CA THR A 29 9.12 -1.39 3.41
C THR A 29 8.86 -1.19 4.89
N TYR A 30 9.91 -0.94 5.66
CA TYR A 30 9.80 -0.63 7.08
C TYR A 30 9.46 0.86 7.32
N GLY A 31 8.55 1.10 8.27
CA GLY A 31 8.16 2.45 8.67
C GLY A 31 6.94 2.48 9.59
N ASN A 32 6.62 3.66 10.10
CA ASN A 32 5.46 3.90 10.97
C ASN A 32 4.32 4.66 10.25
N CYS A 33 4.33 4.70 8.92
CA CYS A 33 3.38 5.48 8.12
C CYS A 33 1.90 5.12 8.39
N SER A 34 1.59 3.85 8.68
CA SER A 34 0.23 3.39 8.97
C SER A 34 -0.22 3.70 10.41
N THR A 35 0.73 3.82 11.34
CA THR A 35 0.45 4.00 12.78
C THR A 35 0.59 5.46 13.21
N LEU A 36 1.75 6.08 12.96
CA LEU A 36 1.99 7.50 13.26
C LEU A 36 1.26 8.41 12.26
N GLN A 37 1.13 7.96 11.00
CA GLN A 37 0.52 8.75 9.93
C GLN A 37 1.29 10.07 9.72
N PHE A 38 0.61 11.09 9.20
CA PHE A 38 1.21 12.39 8.91
C PHE A 38 0.29 13.53 9.36
N CYS A 39 0.89 14.69 9.65
CA CYS A 39 0.22 15.97 9.88
C CYS A 39 -0.70 16.08 11.12
N ASP A 40 -0.72 15.09 12.01
CA ASP A 40 -1.44 15.13 13.30
C ASP A 40 -2.96 15.39 13.21
N VAL A 41 -3.56 15.23 12.03
CA VAL A 41 -5.01 15.39 11.79
C VAL A 41 -5.78 14.07 11.77
N GLY A 42 -5.07 12.93 11.81
CA GLY A 42 -5.65 11.60 11.79
C GLY A 42 -6.14 11.16 10.40
N GLY A 43 -5.88 9.89 10.06
CA GLY A 43 -6.29 9.28 8.80
C GLY A 43 -5.45 9.67 7.57
N VAL A 44 -4.35 10.40 7.74
CA VAL A 44 -3.57 10.95 6.62
C VAL A 44 -2.26 10.18 6.43
N TRP A 45 -2.25 9.28 5.45
CA TRP A 45 -1.07 8.60 4.92
C TRP A 45 -1.39 8.03 3.53
N PRO A 46 -0.39 7.67 2.69
CA PRO A 46 -0.61 7.38 1.28
C PRO A 46 -1.72 6.36 0.97
N VAL A 47 -1.76 5.24 1.68
CA VAL A 47 -2.77 4.20 1.42
C VAL A 47 -4.16 4.65 1.85
N ALA A 48 -4.29 5.39 2.96
CA ALA A 48 -5.58 5.94 3.37
C ALA A 48 -6.14 7.00 2.41
N ILE A 49 -5.27 7.69 1.65
CA ILE A 49 -5.70 8.62 0.59
C ILE A 49 -5.87 7.94 -0.78
N GLY A 50 -5.73 6.60 -0.85
CA GLY A 50 -5.97 5.80 -2.05
C GLY A 50 -4.75 5.52 -2.93
N HIS A 51 -3.55 5.92 -2.51
CA HIS A 51 -2.33 5.67 -3.28
C HIS A 51 -1.46 4.56 -2.66
N PRO A 52 -0.94 3.60 -3.46
CA PRO A 52 -0.04 2.58 -2.94
C PRO A 52 1.21 3.20 -2.28
N CYS A 53 1.70 2.56 -1.21
CA CYS A 53 3.03 2.87 -0.69
C CYS A 53 4.07 2.68 -1.81
N TYR A 54 4.94 3.67 -2.02
CA TYR A 54 6.00 3.60 -3.03
C TYR A 54 7.33 3.01 -2.50
N GLY A 55 7.43 2.78 -1.19
CA GLY A 55 8.63 2.22 -0.58
C GLY A 55 9.78 3.22 -0.44
N CYS A 56 9.49 4.51 -0.25
CA CYS A 56 10.51 5.56 -0.20
C CYS A 56 11.48 5.45 0.99
N ASN A 57 11.15 4.66 2.01
CA ASN A 57 12.01 4.43 3.18
C ASN A 57 13.02 3.29 2.98
N GLU A 58 12.81 2.41 1.99
CA GLU A 58 13.57 1.18 1.85
C GLU A 58 14.51 1.24 0.65
N GLU A 59 15.80 0.97 0.88
CA GLU A 59 16.81 0.97 -0.16
C GLU A 59 16.50 -0.08 -1.24
N GLY A 60 16.63 0.30 -2.52
CA GLY A 60 16.33 -0.59 -3.65
C GLY A 60 14.83 -0.80 -3.91
N ILE A 61 13.93 -0.19 -3.14
CA ILE A 61 12.49 -0.23 -3.37
C ILE A 61 12.03 1.09 -4.01
N GLY A 62 12.00 2.17 -3.23
CA GLY A 62 11.67 3.50 -3.71
C GLY A 62 12.70 4.01 -4.71
N PHE A 63 12.24 4.71 -5.75
CA PHE A 63 13.05 5.26 -6.84
C PHE A 63 13.80 4.21 -7.69
N HIS A 64 13.55 2.93 -7.46
CA HIS A 64 14.10 1.83 -8.24
C HIS A 64 12.98 0.98 -8.87
N LYS A 65 12.04 0.49 -8.05
CA LYS A 65 10.87 -0.25 -8.54
C LYS A 65 9.84 0.70 -9.13
N GLY A 66 9.15 0.24 -10.17
CA GLY A 66 8.02 0.98 -10.75
C GLY A 66 6.86 1.11 -9.76
N ILE A 67 6.05 2.17 -9.89
CA ILE A 67 4.89 2.39 -9.00
C ILE A 67 3.97 1.16 -9.02
N HIS A 68 3.58 0.71 -10.21
CA HIS A 68 2.67 -0.44 -10.40
C HIS A 68 3.38 -1.82 -10.39
N GLN A 69 4.69 -1.86 -10.15
CA GLN A 69 5.40 -3.13 -9.97
C GLN A 69 4.95 -3.78 -8.64
N LEU A 70 4.71 -5.09 -8.63
CA LEU A 70 4.31 -5.77 -7.40
C LEU A 70 5.49 -5.92 -6.43
N ALA A 71 5.18 -5.85 -5.14
CA ALA A 71 6.10 -6.16 -4.05
C ALA A 71 6.24 -7.66 -3.85
N ASN A 72 7.41 -8.08 -3.34
CA ASN A 72 7.57 -9.43 -2.82
C ASN A 72 6.86 -9.53 -1.47
N VAL A 73 6.19 -10.66 -1.21
CA VAL A 73 5.43 -10.87 0.02
C VAL A 73 6.04 -12.05 0.77
N GLU A 74 6.64 -11.78 1.92
CA GLU A 74 7.21 -12.84 2.78
C GLU A 74 6.12 -13.69 3.44
N ASN A 75 5.00 -13.06 3.83
CA ASN A 75 3.87 -13.74 4.45
C ASN A 75 2.58 -13.55 3.63
N PRO A 76 2.10 -14.59 2.93
CA PRO A 76 0.90 -14.52 2.09
C PRO A 76 -0.36 -14.07 2.84
N ALA A 77 -0.42 -14.23 4.16
CA ALA A 77 -1.55 -13.77 4.96
C ALA A 77 -1.80 -12.26 4.84
N PHE A 78 -0.78 -11.44 4.57
CA PHE A 78 -0.94 -10.01 4.30
C PHE A 78 -1.80 -9.72 3.07
N THR A 79 -1.84 -10.63 2.10
CA THR A 79 -2.71 -10.52 0.93
C THR A 79 -4.14 -10.97 1.24
N GLU A 80 -4.35 -11.80 2.27
CA GLU A 80 -5.66 -12.35 2.59
C GLU A 80 -6.44 -11.53 3.62
N THR A 81 -5.78 -10.82 4.53
CA THR A 81 -6.45 -9.97 5.56
C THR A 81 -6.65 -8.52 5.17
N GLY A 82 -6.10 -8.07 4.03
CA GLY A 82 -6.08 -6.66 3.65
C GLY A 82 -4.94 -5.93 4.36
N CYS A 83 -4.16 -5.17 3.59
CA CYS A 83 -3.18 -4.22 4.13
C CYS A 83 -3.86 -3.14 4.98
#